data_AF-A0A1F4CBX6-F1
#
_entry.id   AF-A0A1F4CBX6-F1
#
_cell.length_a   1.000
_cell.length_b   1.000
_cell.length_c   1.000
_cell.angle_alpha   90.00
_cell.angle_beta   90.00
_cell.angle_gamma   90.00
#
_symmetry.space_group_name_H-M   'P 1'
#
loop_
_entity.id
_entity.type
_entity.pdbx_description
1 polymer ?
#
loop_
_entity_poly.entity_id
_entity_poly.type
_entity_poly.pdbx_seq_one_letter_code
_entity_poly.pdbx_strand_id
1 'polypeptide(L)'
;MISARKLAVAVAALAVTAGLAGCGETEQVIVYEQGKYQGKPDTRPWENEPGASLYTTSKWAKGDKSSWESALRSRSQNQNEYVRIGD
;
A
#
# COMPACT_ATOMS: atom_id res chain seq x y z
N MET A 1 -42.06 -25.59 -24.51
CA MET A 1 -40.89 -26.49 -24.55
C MET A 1 -39.84 -25.87 -25.45
N ILE A 2 -38.67 -25.51 -24.93
CA ILE A 2 -37.57 -24.97 -25.74
C ILE A 2 -36.94 -26.15 -26.47
N SER A 3 -36.89 -26.08 -27.80
CA SER A 3 -36.25 -27.11 -28.63
C SER A 3 -34.74 -27.15 -28.35
N ALA A 4 -34.14 -28.35 -28.34
CA ALA A 4 -32.71 -28.54 -28.14
C ALA A 4 -31.85 -27.68 -29.08
N ARG A 5 -32.33 -27.42 -30.30
CA ARG A 5 -31.65 -26.55 -31.26
C ARG A 5 -31.64 -25.07 -30.82
N LYS A 6 -32.71 -24.60 -30.19
CA LYS A 6 -32.78 -23.24 -29.62
C LYS A 6 -31.90 -23.11 -28.38
N LEU A 7 -31.83 -24.16 -27.56
CA LEU A 7 -30.94 -24.21 -26.40
C LEU A 7 -29.45 -24.15 -26.84
N ALA A 8 -29.07 -24.94 -27.84
CA ALA A 8 -27.69 -24.98 -28.36
C ALA A 8 -27.24 -23.63 -28.94
N VAL A 9 -28.13 -22.94 -29.68
CA VAL A 9 -27.84 -21.60 -30.23
C VAL A 9 -27.66 -20.57 -29.10
N ALA A 10 -28.50 -20.61 -28.06
CA ALA A 10 -28.37 -19.71 -26.92
C ALA A 10 -27.06 -19.91 -26.16
N VAL A 11 -26.65 -21.16 -25.94
CA VAL A 11 -25.38 -21.50 -25.28
C VAL A 11 -24.18 -21.03 -26.12
N ALA A 12 -24.21 -21.26 -27.44
CA ALA A 12 -23.15 -20.80 -28.33
C ALA A 12 -23.02 -19.28 -28.35
N ALA A 13 -24.14 -18.55 -28.39
CA ALA A 13 -24.15 -17.09 -28.35
C ALA A 13 -23.55 -16.55 -27.02
N LEU A 14 -23.94 -17.16 -25.88
CA LEU A 14 -23.38 -16.79 -24.58
C LEU A 14 -21.87 -17.03 -24.51
N ALA A 15 -21.39 -18.17 -25.00
CA ALA A 15 -19.97 -18.50 -25.01
C ALA A 15 -19.14 -17.49 -25.83
N VAL A 16 -19.65 -17.06 -26.98
CA VAL A 16 -19.01 -16.03 -27.81
C VAL A 16 -18.92 -14.70 -27.06
N THR A 17 -20.03 -14.24 -26.47
CA THR A 17 -20.04 -12.97 -25.71
C THR A 17 -19.11 -12.99 -24.49
N ALA A 18 -19.02 -14.13 -23.79
CA ALA A 18 -18.12 -14.27 -22.64
C ALA A 18 -16.64 -14.28 -23.06
N GLY A 19 -16.28 -14.88 -24.19
CA GLY A 19 -14.91 -14.87 -24.72
C GLY A 19 -14.42 -13.49 -25.14
N LEU A 20 -15.33 -12.64 -25.65
CA LEU A 20 -15.02 -11.26 -26.04
C LEU A 20 -14.79 -10.32 -24.83
N ALA A 21 -15.28 -10.66 -23.64
CA ALA A 21 -15.10 -9.86 -22.42
C ALA A 21 -13.63 -9.85 -21.93
N GLY A 22 -12.79 -10.78 -22.38
CA GLY A 22 -11.37 -10.82 -22.03
C GLY A 22 -10.50 -9.74 -22.69
N CYS A 23 -11.00 -9.05 -23.72
CA CYS A 23 -10.29 -7.97 -24.41
C CYS A 23 -10.61 -6.56 -23.85
N GLY A 24 -11.43 -6.46 -22.81
CA GLY A 24 -11.87 -5.20 -22.21
C GLY A 24 -11.08 -4.77 -20.98
N GLU A 25 -9.85 -5.28 -20.78
CA GLU A 25 -9.04 -4.85 -19.63
C GLU A 25 -8.70 -3.37 -19.78
N THR A 26 -9.26 -2.54 -18.89
CA THR A 26 -8.89 -1.14 -18.79
C THR A 26 -7.40 -1.06 -18.46
N GLU A 27 -6.73 -0.09 -19.07
CA GLU A 27 -5.34 0.18 -18.81
C GLU A 27 -5.10 0.31 -17.29
N GLN A 28 -4.20 -0.52 -16.74
CA GLN A 28 -3.80 -0.48 -15.32
C GLN A 28 -2.88 0.72 -15.04
N VAL A 29 -3.23 1.88 -15.59
CA VAL A 29 -2.57 3.15 -15.30
C VAL A 29 -3.38 3.89 -14.26
N ILE A 30 -2.67 4.62 -13.41
CA ILE A 30 -3.27 5.48 -12.41
C ILE A 30 -4.09 6.53 -13.16
N VAL A 31 -5.42 6.46 -13.03
CA VAL A 31 -6.32 7.48 -13.57
C VAL A 31 -6.11 8.75 -12.75
N TYR A 32 -5.40 9.72 -13.33
CA TYR A 32 -5.10 10.98 -12.68
C TYR A 32 -6.36 11.85 -12.56
N GLU A 33 -6.98 11.87 -11.38
CA GLU A 33 -7.99 12.88 -11.07
C GLU A 33 -7.32 14.20 -10.71
N GLN A 34 -7.52 15.22 -11.56
CA GLN A 34 -6.93 16.54 -11.38
C GLN A 34 -7.36 17.14 -10.02
N GLY A 35 -6.37 17.53 -9.21
CA GLY A 35 -6.59 18.14 -7.89
C GLY A 35 -6.68 17.15 -6.72
N LYS A 36 -6.53 15.84 -6.94
CA LYS A 36 -6.44 14.85 -5.87
C LYS A 36 -5.10 14.12 -5.87
N TYR A 37 -4.48 14.01 -4.70
CA TYR A 37 -3.31 13.16 -4.51
C TYR A 37 -3.74 11.69 -4.54
N GLN A 38 -3.32 10.97 -5.57
CA GLN A 38 -3.64 9.55 -5.79
C GLN A 38 -2.54 8.60 -5.30
N GLY A 39 -1.49 9.12 -4.68
CA GLY A 39 -0.44 8.32 -4.03
C GLY A 39 -0.91 7.80 -2.66
N LYS A 40 -0.12 6.90 -2.05
CA LYS A 40 -0.35 6.50 -0.65
C LYS A 40 -0.31 7.77 0.22
N PRO A 41 -1.36 8.08 0.99
CA PRO A 41 -1.34 9.23 1.87
C PRO A 41 -0.16 9.10 2.84
N ASP A 42 0.63 10.17 2.91
CA ASP A 42 1.72 10.26 3.87
C ASP A 42 1.13 10.38 5.27
N THR A 43 1.47 9.41 6.12
CA THR A 43 1.18 9.44 7.55
C THR A 43 2.36 10.05 8.28
N ARG A 44 2.11 10.63 9.45
CA ARG A 44 3.21 11.22 10.22
C ARG A 44 4.19 10.11 10.64
N PRO A 45 5.49 10.39 10.80
CA PRO A 45 6.48 9.34 11.06
C PRO A 45 6.19 8.46 12.28
N TRP A 46 5.64 9.03 13.35
CA TRP A 46 5.25 8.31 14.58
C TRP A 46 3.95 7.52 14.45
N GLU A 47 3.21 7.66 13.36
CA GLU A 47 1.99 6.88 13.09
C GLU A 47 2.31 5.54 12.40
N ASN A 48 3.56 5.33 11.98
CA ASN A 48 4.02 4.06 11.42
C ASN A 48 4.18 3.00 12.52
N GLU A 49 4.11 1.71 12.15
CA GLU A 49 4.39 0.62 13.08
C GLU A 49 5.86 0.68 13.55
N PRO A 50 6.14 0.75 14.86
CA PRO A 50 7.51 0.78 15.39
C PRO A 50 8.35 -0.41 14.94
N GLY A 51 7.69 -1.55 14.71
CA GLY A 51 8.27 -2.81 14.23
C GLY A 51 8.30 -3.00 12.70
N ALA A 52 7.77 -2.07 11.89
CA ALA A 52 7.92 -2.12 10.43
C ALA A 52 9.31 -1.67 9.96
N SER A 53 10.11 -1.11 10.86
CA SER A 53 11.52 -0.84 10.67
C SER A 53 12.33 -2.12 10.86
N LEU A 54 13.26 -2.43 9.95
CA LEU A 54 14.25 -3.51 10.05
C LEU A 54 15.10 -3.46 11.35
N TYR A 55 14.91 -2.43 12.18
CA TYR A 55 15.53 -2.22 13.47
C TYR A 55 14.51 -2.45 14.60
N THR A 56 14.35 -3.72 14.97
CA THR A 56 13.45 -4.20 16.05
C THR A 56 13.81 -3.68 17.46
N THR A 57 14.86 -2.85 17.57
CA THR A 57 15.33 -2.23 18.81
C THR A 57 14.64 -0.90 19.15
N SER A 58 13.80 -0.38 18.24
CA SER A 58 13.05 0.86 18.50
C SER A 58 12.02 0.64 19.62
N LYS A 59 12.16 1.41 20.71
CA LYS A 59 11.31 1.32 21.92
C LYS A 59 10.15 2.33 21.97
N TRP A 60 9.91 3.07 20.89
CA TRP A 60 8.82 4.06 20.81
C TRP A 60 7.50 3.39 20.43
N ALA A 61 6.38 3.97 20.83
CA ALA A 61 5.03 3.42 20.59
C ALA A 61 4.33 4.11 19.41
N LYS A 62 3.58 3.36 18.63
CA LYS A 62 2.77 3.90 17.52
C LYS A 62 1.83 5.00 18.04
N GLY A 63 1.79 6.12 17.34
CA GLY A 63 0.96 7.28 17.66
C GLY A 63 1.57 8.22 18.70
N ASP A 64 2.60 7.79 19.44
CA ASP A 64 3.26 8.62 20.46
C ASP A 64 4.44 9.39 19.86
N LYS A 65 4.15 10.64 19.49
CA LYS A 65 5.14 11.60 18.98
C LYS A 65 6.30 11.82 19.95
N SER A 66 6.04 11.92 21.26
CA SER A 66 7.07 12.24 22.25
C SER A 66 8.07 11.09 22.41
N SER A 67 7.56 9.85 22.45
CA SER A 67 8.43 8.67 22.50
C SER A 67 9.25 8.51 21.22
N TRP A 68 8.66 8.80 20.05
CA TRP A 68 9.36 8.78 18.76
C TRP A 68 10.48 9.82 18.70
N GLU A 69 10.22 11.07 19.09
CA GLU A 69 11.24 12.13 19.13
C GLU A 69 12.37 11.80 20.12
N SER A 70 12.03 11.19 21.26
CA SER A 70 13.03 10.78 22.25
C SER A 70 13.90 9.64 21.74
N ALA A 71 13.34 8.67 21.02
CA ALA A 71 14.09 7.61 20.36
C ALA A 71 15.04 8.16 19.29
N LEU A 72 14.60 9.14 18.50
CA LEU A 72 15.45 9.83 17.53
C LEU A 72 16.61 10.59 18.20
N ARG A 73 16.33 11.34 19.26
CA ARG A 73 17.36 12.05 20.04
C ARG A 73 18.40 11.08 20.58
N SER A 74 17.96 9.97 21.19
CA SER A 74 18.87 8.94 21.70
C SER A 74 19.75 8.34 20.59
N ARG A 75 19.15 8.02 19.43
CA ARG A 75 19.90 7.54 18.26
C ARG A 75 20.97 8.55 17.82
N SER A 76 20.60 9.83 17.75
CA SER A 76 21.54 10.89 17.34
C SER A 76 22.73 10.99 18.30
N GLN A 77 22.49 10.89 19.62
CA GLN A 77 23.58 10.97 20.59
C GLN A 77 24.50 9.74 20.55
N ASN A 78 23.95 8.56 20.31
CA ASN A 78 24.75 7.34 20.16
C ASN A 78 25.62 7.32 18.89
N GLN A 79 25.42 8.27 17.98
CA GLN A 79 26.22 8.46 16.77
C GLN A 79 27.07 9.73 16.83
N ASN A 80 27.06 10.46 17.94
CA ASN A 80 27.82 11.68 18.12
C ASN A 80 29.16 11.36 18.78
N GLU A 81 30.27 11.51 18.06
CA GLU A 81 31.62 11.19 18.54
C GLU A 81 32.02 11.99 19.79
N TYR A 82 31.61 13.26 19.88
CA TYR A 82 31.87 14.09 21.07
C TYR A 82 31.30 13.43 22.34
N VAL A 83 30.10 12.86 22.24
CA VAL A 83 29.46 12.15 23.35
C VAL A 83 30.07 10.76 23.56
N ARG A 84 30.52 10.10 22.49
CA ARG A 84 31.02 8.73 22.53
C ARG A 84 32.45 8.62 23.08
N ILE A 85 33.28 9.63 22.84
CA ILE A 85 34.70 9.66 23.20
C ILE A 85 34.94 10.53 24.44
N GLY A 86 34.04 11.48 24.72
CA GLY A 86 34.07 12.31 25.93
C GLY A 86 35.02 13.49 25.84
N ASP A 87 35.17 14.07 24.65
CA ASP A 87 35.98 15.27 24.40
C ASP A 87 35.32 16.56 24.93
#